data_AF-A0A3E0KFT6-F1
#
_entry.id   AF-A0A3E0KFT6-F1
#
_cell.length_a   1.000
_cell.length_b   1.000
_cell.length_c   1.000
_cell.angle_alpha   90.00
_cell.angle_beta   90.00
_cell.angle_gamma   90.00
#
_symmetry.space_group_name_H-M   'P 1'
#
loop_
_entity.id
_entity.type
_entity.pdbx_description
1 polymer ?
#
loop_
_entity_poly.entity_id
_entity_poly.type
_entity_poly.pdbx_seq_one_letter_code
_entity_poly.pdbx_strand_id
1 'polypeptide(L)'
;MWYGKSTRRDFLKTVGAGALAVGAPAIAPRLTRRVSAQSGQITLRILQWQHFIPAYDQWFDNVFVPRWAEKYGVRVIVDHVGLADLPAIAAAEAARVAAGQDPGHDLIQHLSPPAALEPQVIDHSDLIKEALNLSHPARPGGVGNFIRLAQL
;
A
#
# COMPACT_ATOMS: atom_id res chain seq x y z
N MET A 1 41.98 29.59 -20.49
CA MET A 1 40.71 29.75 -19.75
C MET A 1 39.57 29.81 -20.77
N TRP A 2 38.94 28.67 -21.11
CA TRP A 2 37.72 28.59 -21.93
C TRP A 2 36.99 27.27 -21.63
N TYR A 3 35.76 27.33 -21.14
CA TYR A 3 34.81 26.20 -21.22
C TYR A 3 33.40 26.79 -21.42
N GLY A 4 32.83 26.55 -22.60
CA GLY A 4 31.49 26.99 -22.96
C GLY A 4 30.43 26.15 -22.25
N LYS A 5 29.50 26.81 -21.55
CA LYS A 5 28.40 26.15 -20.84
C LYS A 5 27.28 25.80 -21.82
N SER A 6 27.14 24.52 -22.17
CA SER A 6 25.92 24.03 -22.83
C SER A 6 24.75 24.14 -21.86
N THR A 7 23.69 24.85 -22.24
CA THR A 7 22.54 25.16 -21.35
C THR A 7 21.31 24.35 -21.75
N ARG A 8 20.49 23.98 -20.75
CA ARG A 8 19.26 23.16 -20.82
C ARG A 8 18.28 23.48 -21.95
N ARG A 9 18.37 24.65 -22.58
CA ARG A 9 17.54 25.07 -23.71
C ARG A 9 17.91 24.42 -25.04
N ASP A 10 19.16 23.99 -25.23
CA ASP A 10 19.57 23.28 -26.45
C ASP A 10 19.08 21.82 -26.45
N PHE A 11 18.96 21.20 -25.27
CA PHE A 11 18.43 19.84 -25.14
C PHE A 11 16.93 19.76 -25.50
N LEU A 12 16.16 20.80 -25.19
CA LEU A 12 14.72 20.84 -25.46
C LEU A 12 14.38 21.05 -26.95
N LYS A 13 15.32 21.54 -27.76
CA LYS A 13 15.11 21.69 -29.21
C LYS A 13 15.22 20.36 -29.96
N THR A 14 15.90 19.36 -29.40
CA THR A 14 16.16 18.08 -30.07
C THR A 14 15.02 17.06 -29.90
N VAL A 15 14.13 17.24 -28.91
CA VAL A 15 13.06 16.26 -28.60
C VAL A 15 11.69 16.66 -29.17
N GLY A 16 11.52 17.90 -29.65
CA GLY A 16 10.22 18.46 -30.04
C GLY A 16 9.68 18.10 -31.43
N ALA A 17 10.33 17.25 -32.22
CA ALA A 17 10.02 17.08 -33.64
C ALA A 17 9.23 15.80 -34.02
N GLY A 18 8.64 15.06 -33.08
CA GLY A 18 7.95 13.82 -33.42
C GLY A 18 6.77 13.47 -32.52
N ALA A 19 5.56 13.79 -32.99
CA ALA A 19 4.26 13.12 -32.74
C ALA A 19 3.11 14.13 -32.49
N LEU A 20 2.72 14.87 -33.52
CA LEU A 20 1.37 15.43 -33.64
C LEU A 20 0.60 14.56 -34.64
N ALA A 21 -0.25 13.66 -34.15
CA ALA A 21 -1.28 13.02 -34.98
C ALA A 21 -2.54 12.67 -34.14
N VAL A 22 -3.47 13.64 -34.14
CA VAL A 22 -4.93 13.51 -34.22
C VAL A 22 -5.70 12.70 -33.16
N GLY A 23 -6.50 13.41 -32.36
CA GLY A 23 -7.80 12.91 -31.85
C GLY A 23 -8.14 13.26 -30.39
N ALA A 24 -8.91 14.33 -30.17
CA ALA A 24 -9.66 14.59 -28.94
C ALA A 24 -11.11 14.97 -29.33
N PRO A 25 -12.15 14.91 -28.46
CA PRO A 25 -12.23 14.39 -27.09
C PRO A 25 -13.43 13.43 -26.85
N ALA A 26 -13.37 12.57 -25.84
CA ALA A 26 -14.56 12.01 -25.22
C ALA A 26 -14.40 12.09 -23.70
N ILE A 27 -15.19 12.97 -23.09
CA ILE A 27 -15.31 13.15 -21.65
C ILE A 27 -15.91 11.87 -21.06
N ALA A 28 -15.09 11.12 -20.31
CA ALA A 28 -15.57 10.14 -19.35
C ALA A 28 -14.60 10.15 -18.16
N PRO A 29 -15.02 10.55 -16.94
CA PRO A 29 -14.19 10.42 -15.77
C PRO A 29 -14.24 8.96 -15.33
N ARG A 30 -13.36 8.14 -15.93
CA ARG A 30 -13.00 6.85 -15.35
C ARG A 30 -11.60 6.99 -14.81
N LEU A 31 -11.54 7.22 -13.49
CA LEU A 31 -10.37 7.01 -12.65
C LEU A 31 -9.99 5.52 -12.71
N THR A 32 -9.50 5.07 -13.85
CA THR A 32 -8.70 3.86 -13.94
C THR A 32 -7.35 4.34 -14.41
N ARG A 33 -6.53 4.78 -13.45
CA ARG A 33 -5.08 4.84 -13.62
C ARG A 33 -4.66 3.40 -13.94
N ARG A 34 -4.65 3.06 -15.23
CA ARG A 34 -3.94 1.90 -15.72
C ARG A 34 -2.49 2.20 -15.45
N VAL A 35 -1.97 1.68 -14.34
CA VAL A 35 -0.53 1.64 -14.08
C VAL A 35 0.06 0.91 -15.27
N SER A 36 0.77 1.66 -16.10
CA SER A 36 1.43 1.12 -17.28
C SER A 36 2.42 0.06 -16.79
N ALA A 37 2.39 -1.12 -17.39
CA ALA A 37 3.13 -2.32 -16.96
C ALA A 37 4.66 -2.23 -17.20
N GLN A 38 5.23 -1.03 -17.18
CA GLN A 38 6.65 -0.77 -17.40
C GLN A 38 7.25 0.25 -16.40
N SER A 39 6.57 0.55 -15.29
CA SER A 39 7.08 1.43 -14.21
C SER A 39 7.02 0.73 -12.85
N GLY A 40 8.20 0.39 -12.29
CA GLY A 40 8.45 0.04 -10.88
C GLY A 40 7.37 -0.77 -10.14
N GLN A 41 7.57 -2.08 -10.02
CA GLN A 41 6.70 -2.96 -9.22
C GLN A 41 6.54 -2.41 -7.79
N ILE A 42 5.32 -2.04 -7.40
CA ILE A 42 4.99 -1.63 -6.02
C ILE A 42 5.37 -2.78 -5.10
N THR A 43 6.08 -2.48 -4.00
CA THR A 43 6.45 -3.46 -2.97
C THR A 43 5.70 -3.16 -1.69
N LEU A 44 5.03 -4.16 -1.12
CA LEU A 44 4.37 -4.14 0.18
C LEU A 44 5.19 -4.97 1.16
N ARG A 45 5.63 -4.37 2.27
CA ARG A 45 6.39 -5.03 3.34
C ARG A 45 5.49 -5.23 4.56
N ILE A 46 5.37 -6.46 5.03
CA ILE A 46 4.49 -6.85 6.12
C ILE A 46 5.34 -7.44 7.24
N LEU A 47 5.25 -6.89 8.44
CA LEU A 47 5.75 -7.51 9.66
C LEU A 47 4.64 -8.38 10.25
N GLN A 48 4.87 -9.69 10.32
CA GLN A 48 3.95 -10.65 10.92
C GLN A 48 4.63 -11.30 12.14
N TRP A 49 3.89 -11.52 13.22
CA TRP A 49 4.41 -12.38 14.28
C TRP A 49 4.24 -13.83 13.84
N GLN A 50 5.24 -14.67 14.13
CA GLN A 50 5.22 -16.10 13.80
C GLN A 50 4.05 -16.76 14.52
N HIS A 51 3.12 -17.31 13.75
CA HIS A 51 1.86 -17.79 14.30
C HIS A 51 2.09 -19.05 15.13
N PHE A 52 1.41 -19.19 16.27
CA PHE A 52 1.50 -20.41 17.09
C PHE A 52 0.92 -21.65 16.39
N ILE A 53 0.28 -21.47 15.23
CA ILE A 53 -0.21 -22.52 14.34
C ILE A 53 0.66 -22.47 13.07
N PRO A 54 1.68 -23.34 12.93
CA PRO A 54 2.61 -23.27 11.80
C PRO A 54 1.94 -23.40 10.42
N ALA A 55 0.80 -24.11 10.36
CA ALA A 55 0.03 -24.25 9.13
C ALA A 55 -0.53 -22.91 8.61
N TYR A 56 -0.75 -21.92 9.49
CA TYR A 56 -1.19 -20.60 9.08
C TYR A 56 -0.10 -19.88 8.28
N ASP A 57 1.13 -19.80 8.79
CA ASP A 57 2.24 -19.15 8.10
C ASP A 57 2.52 -19.83 6.75
N GLN A 58 2.51 -21.17 6.72
CA GLN A 58 2.66 -21.93 5.47
C GLN A 58 1.60 -21.56 4.43
N TRP A 59 0.33 -21.45 4.84
CA TRP A 59 -0.74 -21.06 3.95
C TRP A 59 -0.62 -19.59 3.53
N PHE A 60 -0.32 -18.70 4.45
CA PHE A 60 -0.22 -17.27 4.18
C PHE A 60 0.88 -16.98 3.16
N ASP A 61 2.07 -17.54 3.39
CA ASP A 61 3.27 -17.28 2.59
C ASP A 61 3.23 -17.97 1.23
N ASN A 62 2.72 -19.21 1.16
CA ASN A 62 2.82 -20.03 -0.06
C ASN A 62 1.54 -20.06 -0.88
N VAL A 63 0.41 -19.62 -0.34
CA VAL A 63 -0.89 -19.68 -1.03
C VAL A 63 -1.53 -18.30 -1.12
N PHE A 64 -1.76 -17.63 0.01
CA PHE A 64 -2.50 -16.38 0.01
C PHE A 64 -1.71 -15.24 -0.64
N VAL A 65 -0.52 -14.95 -0.12
CA VAL A 65 0.33 -13.85 -0.57
C VAL A 65 0.68 -13.96 -2.06
N PRO A 66 1.13 -15.11 -2.60
CA PRO A 66 1.48 -15.22 -4.01
C PRO A 66 0.28 -14.97 -4.94
N ARG A 67 -0.89 -15.53 -4.60
CA ARG A 67 -2.12 -15.35 -5.40
C ARG A 67 -2.60 -13.91 -5.38
N TRP A 68 -2.54 -13.26 -4.21
CA TRP A 68 -2.91 -11.85 -4.08
C TRP A 68 -1.93 -10.95 -4.84
N ALA A 69 -0.63 -11.18 -4.66
CA ALA A 69 0.45 -10.47 -5.33
C ALA A 69 0.33 -10.54 -6.86
N GLU A 70 0.11 -11.75 -7.41
CA GLU A 70 -0.10 -11.98 -8.84
C GLU A 70 -1.33 -11.23 -9.35
N LYS A 71 -2.47 -11.36 -8.64
CA LYS A 71 -3.73 -10.73 -9.03
C LYS A 71 -3.63 -9.20 -9.12
N TYR A 72 -2.86 -8.57 -8.23
CA TYR A 72 -2.78 -7.11 -8.14
C TYR A 72 -1.47 -6.52 -8.68
N GLY A 73 -0.53 -7.35 -9.16
CA GLY A 73 0.74 -6.91 -9.72
C GLY A 73 1.66 -6.23 -8.70
N VAL A 74 1.63 -6.68 -7.44
CA VAL A 74 2.39 -6.12 -6.31
C VAL A 74 3.43 -7.15 -5.87
N ARG A 75 4.65 -6.71 -5.52
CA ARG A 75 5.61 -7.55 -4.79
C ARG A 75 5.25 -7.50 -3.31
N VAL A 76 5.15 -8.64 -2.65
CA VAL A 76 4.91 -8.69 -1.21
C VAL A 76 6.13 -9.33 -0.54
N ILE A 77 6.57 -8.74 0.57
CA ILE A 77 7.63 -9.25 1.44
C ILE A 77 7.00 -9.40 2.83
N VAL A 78 7.14 -10.58 3.43
CA VAL A 78 6.60 -10.87 4.76
C VAL A 78 7.75 -11.29 5.66
N ASP A 79 8.00 -10.51 6.70
CA ASP A 79 9.00 -10.81 7.73
C ASP A 79 8.27 -11.37 8.95
N HIS A 80 8.67 -12.57 9.37
CA HIS A 80 8.12 -13.25 10.55
C HIS A 80 9.02 -13.05 11.75
N VAL A 81 8.46 -12.59 12.87
CA VAL A 81 9.18 -12.33 14.12
C VAL A 81 8.53 -13.00 15.33
N GLY A 82 9.27 -13.15 16.43
CA GLY A 82 8.66 -13.59 17.69
C GLY A 82 7.63 -12.55 18.18
N LEU A 83 6.50 -13.02 18.71
CA LEU A 83 5.47 -12.12 19.27
C LEU A 83 6.04 -11.17 20.34
N ALA A 84 7.04 -11.63 21.10
CA ALA A 84 7.71 -10.84 22.14
C ALA A 84 8.59 -9.71 21.58
N ASP A 85 9.05 -9.82 20.34
CA ASP A 85 9.91 -8.82 19.69
C ASP A 85 9.09 -7.68 19.07
N LEU A 86 7.81 -7.95 18.77
CA LEU A 86 6.91 -7.04 18.07
C LEU A 86 6.84 -5.63 18.70
N PRO A 87 6.73 -5.45 20.05
CA PRO A 87 6.66 -4.12 20.64
C PRO A 87 7.93 -3.29 20.41
N ALA A 88 9.11 -3.91 20.49
CA ALA A 88 10.38 -3.23 20.30
C ALA A 88 10.57 -2.81 18.83
N ILE A 89 10.23 -3.69 17.90
CA ILE A 89 10.30 -3.41 16.46
C ILE A 89 9.32 -2.29 16.11
N ALA A 90 8.05 -2.41 16.48
CA ALA A 90 7.02 -1.41 16.18
C ALA A 90 7.36 -0.02 16.74
N ALA A 91 7.92 0.05 17.96
CA ALA A 91 8.37 1.32 18.53
C ALA A 91 9.54 1.93 17.74
N ALA A 92 10.48 1.11 17.27
CA ALA A 92 11.58 1.57 16.42
C ALA A 92 11.09 2.09 15.07
N GLU A 93 10.14 1.40 14.43
CA GLU A 93 9.56 1.85 13.16
C GLU A 93 8.73 3.12 13.32
N ALA A 94 7.93 3.22 14.38
CA ALA A 94 7.19 4.44 14.69
C ALA A 94 8.14 5.63 14.92
N ALA A 95 9.28 5.43 15.60
CA ALA A 95 10.28 6.47 15.74
C ALA A 95 10.86 6.92 14.39
N ARG A 96 11.05 6.00 13.43
CA ARG A 96 11.45 6.34 12.05
C ARG A 96 10.39 7.15 11.34
N VAL A 97 9.11 6.77 11.45
CA VAL A 97 7.98 7.55 10.89
C VAL A 97 7.97 8.96 11.47
N ALA A 98 8.08 9.10 12.79
CA ALA A 98 8.12 10.40 13.46
C ALA A 98 9.30 11.27 13.00
N ALA A 99 10.41 10.64 12.58
CA ALA A 99 11.57 11.31 12.00
C ALA A 99 11.45 11.56 10.47
N GLY A 100 10.32 11.22 9.84
CA GLY A 100 10.13 11.34 8.40
C GLY A 100 10.97 10.36 7.57
N GLN A 101 11.39 9.25 8.18
CA GLN A 101 12.20 8.21 7.56
C GLN A 101 11.32 7.03 7.13
N ASP A 102 11.88 6.17 6.27
CA ASP A 102 11.24 4.89 5.93
C ASP A 102 11.08 4.02 7.20
N PRO A 103 9.84 3.60 7.55
CA PRO A 103 9.58 2.76 8.72
C PRO A 103 10.28 1.42 8.68
N GLY A 104 10.44 0.81 7.50
CA GLY A 104 10.87 -0.58 7.38
C GLY A 104 9.73 -1.51 6.94
N HIS A 105 8.58 -1.46 7.59
CA HIS A 105 7.36 -2.15 7.14
C HIS A 105 6.21 -1.18 6.87
N ASP A 106 5.34 -1.57 5.94
CA ASP A 106 4.17 -0.80 5.57
C ASP A 106 2.93 -1.26 6.35
N LEU A 107 2.90 -2.53 6.78
CA LEU A 107 1.88 -3.12 7.65
C LEU A 107 2.53 -3.91 8.78
N ILE A 108 2.02 -3.75 10.00
CA ILE A 108 2.44 -4.52 11.17
C ILE A 108 1.23 -5.23 11.77
N GLN A 109 1.33 -6.55 11.91
CA GLN A 109 0.28 -7.34 12.56
C GLN A 109 0.39 -7.22 14.09
N HIS A 110 -0.63 -6.64 14.73
CA HIS A 110 -0.77 -6.62 16.18
C HIS A 110 -1.91 -7.51 16.66
N LEU A 111 -1.72 -8.17 17.82
CA LEU A 111 -2.83 -8.77 18.58
C LEU A 111 -3.63 -7.70 19.33
N SER A 112 -2.91 -6.73 19.90
CA SER A 112 -3.46 -5.56 20.58
C SER A 112 -2.52 -4.39 20.30
N PRO A 113 -2.86 -3.49 19.36
CA PRO A 113 -2.00 -2.38 19.01
C PRO A 113 -1.96 -1.36 20.17
N PRO A 114 -0.77 -0.93 20.62
CA PRO A 114 -0.66 0.07 21.68
C PRO A 114 -1.10 1.45 21.17
N ALA A 115 -1.95 2.13 21.93
CA ALA A 115 -2.49 3.46 21.57
C ALA A 115 -1.41 4.52 21.33
N ALA A 116 -0.22 4.36 21.94
CA ALA A 116 0.91 5.26 21.76
C ALA A 116 1.41 5.37 20.31
N LEU A 117 1.08 4.39 19.44
CA LEU A 117 1.49 4.38 18.03
C LEU A 117 0.52 5.17 17.13
N GLU A 118 -0.64 5.60 17.64
CA GLU A 118 -1.67 6.30 16.86
C GLU A 118 -1.13 7.49 16.04
N PRO A 119 -0.23 8.35 16.56
CA PRO A 119 0.25 9.49 15.78
C PRO A 119 1.20 9.09 14.63
N GLN A 120 1.66 7.83 14.58
CA GLN A 120 2.59 7.32 13.57
C GLN A 120 1.94 6.36 12.57
N VAL A 121 0.62 6.15 12.64
CA VAL A 121 -0.11 5.34 11.67
C VAL A 121 -0.96 6.22 10.75
N ILE A 122 -1.28 5.68 9.58
CA ILE A 122 -2.21 6.32 8.65
C ILE A 122 -3.65 6.16 9.15
N ASP A 123 -4.46 7.23 9.03
CA ASP A 123 -5.89 7.17 9.32
C ASP A 123 -6.58 6.31 8.25
N HIS A 124 -7.25 5.23 8.67
CA HIS A 124 -8.01 4.33 7.81
C HIS A 124 -9.53 4.63 7.81
N SER A 125 -9.97 5.76 8.38
CA SER A 125 -11.39 6.09 8.51
C SER A 125 -12.16 6.06 7.19
N ASP A 126 -11.54 6.45 6.09
CA ASP A 126 -12.11 6.40 4.73
C ASP A 126 -12.27 4.95 4.23
N LEU A 127 -11.23 4.12 4.37
CA LEU A 127 -11.25 2.70 4.01
C LEU A 127 -12.30 1.94 4.82
N ILE A 128 -12.41 2.24 6.12
CA ILE A 128 -13.43 1.64 7.00
C ILE A 128 -14.83 2.03 6.54
N LYS A 129 -15.07 3.31 6.21
CA LYS A 129 -16.35 3.77 5.67
C LYS A 129 -16.68 3.07 4.35
N GLU A 130 -15.72 2.94 3.45
CA GLU A 130 -15.90 2.21 2.19
C GLU A 130 -16.25 0.73 2.44
N ALA A 131 -15.49 0.04 3.30
CA ALA A 131 -15.73 -1.36 3.65
C ALA A 131 -17.12 -1.57 4.27
N LEU A 132 -17.56 -0.66 5.15
CA LEU A 132 -18.91 -0.69 5.74
C LEU A 132 -20.00 -0.44 4.69
N ASN A 133 -19.76 0.46 3.73
CA ASN A 133 -20.69 0.73 2.63
C ASN A 133 -20.79 -0.43 1.62
N LEU A 134 -19.71 -1.18 1.43
CA LEU A 134 -19.67 -2.38 0.58
C LEU A 134 -20.31 -3.58 1.27
N SER A 135 -20.11 -3.73 2.58
CA SER A 135 -20.71 -4.79 3.39
C SER A 135 -22.15 -4.51 3.83
N HIS A 136 -22.70 -3.34 3.50
CA HIS A 136 -24.07 -2.98 3.88
C HIS A 136 -25.09 -4.01 3.33
N PRO A 137 -25.95 -4.60 4.19
CA PRO A 137 -26.83 -5.73 3.82
C PRO A 137 -27.88 -5.38 2.76
N ALA A 138 -28.18 -4.10 2.55
CA ALA A 138 -29.07 -3.65 1.48
C ALA A 138 -28.42 -3.64 0.08
N ARG A 139 -27.13 -3.94 -0.05
CA ARG A 139 -26.42 -3.99 -1.34
C ARG A 139 -26.42 -5.43 -1.89
N PRO A 140 -26.66 -5.65 -3.19
CA PRO A 140 -26.47 -6.97 -3.80
C PRO A 140 -25.02 -7.44 -3.59
N GLY A 141 -24.84 -8.53 -2.84
CA GLY A 141 -23.52 -9.07 -2.45
C GLY A 141 -22.92 -8.53 -1.14
N GLY A 142 -23.66 -7.72 -0.37
CA GLY A 142 -23.23 -7.25 0.95
C GLY A 142 -23.19 -8.38 1.98
N VAL A 143 -22.09 -8.49 2.73
CA VAL A 143 -21.90 -9.48 3.81
C VAL A 143 -22.71 -9.00 5.02
N GLY A 144 -23.93 -9.52 5.19
CA GLY A 144 -24.84 -9.10 6.26
C GLY A 144 -24.32 -9.39 7.68
N ASN A 145 -24.71 -8.48 8.59
CA ASN A 145 -24.55 -8.47 10.05
C ASN A 145 -23.17 -8.16 10.65
N PHE A 146 -22.76 -6.89 10.57
CA PHE A 146 -22.02 -6.27 11.67
C PHE A 146 -23.03 -5.74 12.70
N ILE A 147 -22.96 -6.21 13.95
CA ILE A 147 -23.69 -5.63 15.08
C ILE A 147 -23.22 -4.17 15.19
N ARG A 148 -24.14 -3.20 15.14
CA ARG A 148 -23.76 -1.79 15.34
C ARG A 148 -23.23 -1.62 16.76
N LEU A 149 -22.05 -1.00 16.91
CA LEU A 149 -21.44 -0.69 18.22
C LEU A 149 -22.35 0.14 19.14
N ALA A 150 -23.38 0.82 18.62
CA ALA A 150 -24.39 1.52 19.41
C ALA A 150 -25.44 0.60 20.08
N GLN A 151 -25.29 -0.73 19.94
CA GLN A 151 -26.15 -1.74 20.57
C GLN A 151 -25.41 -2.61 21.60
N LEU A 152 -24.21 -2.19 22.02
CA LEU A 152 -23.50 -2.66 23.22
C LEU A 152 -23.55 -1.56 24.28
#